data_AF-A0A2V9SZH6-F1
#
_entry.id   AF-A0A2V9SZH6-F1
#
_cell.length_a   1.000
_cell.length_b   1.000
_cell.length_c   1.000
_cell.angle_alpha   90.00
_cell.angle_beta   90.00
_cell.angle_gamma   90.00
#
_symmetry.space_group_name_H-M   'P 1'
#
loop_
_entity.id
_entity.type
_entity.pdbx_description
1 polymer ?
#
loop_
_entity_poly.entity_id
_entity_poly.type
_entity_poly.pdbx_seq_one_letter_code
_entity_poly.pdbx_strand_id
1 'polypeptide(L)'
;MNISLTPELEKLVNEKVRSGRYASASAVIREGLRLLEEQGALKQHRLVEIRRKIDRALDQLDSGRGIPDREARRRLQQTKRP
;
A
#
# COMPACT_ATOMS: atom_id res chain seq x y z
N MET A 1 -24.39 -12.89 9.95
CA MET A 1 -23.75 -11.67 10.48
C MET A 1 -24.49 -10.48 9.92
N ASN A 2 -24.96 -9.56 10.76
CA ASN A 2 -25.61 -8.32 10.32
C ASN A 2 -24.57 -7.20 10.36
N ILE A 3 -24.44 -6.43 9.27
CA ILE A 3 -23.45 -5.36 9.17
C ILE A 3 -24.21 -4.07 8.88
N SER A 4 -24.08 -3.09 9.77
CA SER A 4 -24.66 -1.78 9.57
C SER A 4 -23.75 -0.93 8.70
N LEU A 5 -24.29 -0.38 7.62
CA LEU A 5 -23.60 0.55 6.74
C LEU A 5 -24.09 1.97 7.01
N THR A 6 -23.25 2.97 6.72
CA THR A 6 -23.73 4.34 6.63
C THR A 6 -24.62 4.49 5.39
N PRO A 7 -25.54 5.47 5.35
CA PRO A 7 -26.43 5.68 4.21
C PRO A 7 -25.69 5.82 2.87
N GLU A 8 -24.51 6.43 2.88
CA GLU A 8 -23.68 6.63 1.69
C GLU A 8 -23.12 5.31 1.16
N LEU A 9 -22.66 4.43 2.05
CA LEU A 9 -22.14 3.12 1.69
C LEU A 9 -23.26 2.20 1.21
N GLU A 10 -24.43 2.26 1.83
CA GLU A 10 -25.61 1.51 1.38
C GLU A 10 -26.03 1.95 -0.03
N LYS A 11 -26.07 3.27 -0.30
CA LYS A 11 -26.34 3.80 -1.64
C LYS A 11 -25.33 3.28 -2.67
N LEU A 12 -24.04 3.33 -2.35
CA LEU A 12 -22.97 2.82 -3.21
C LEU A 12 -23.15 1.33 -3.53
N VAL A 13 -23.41 0.50 -2.50
CA VAL A 13 -23.64 -0.94 -2.68
C VAL A 13 -24.85 -1.18 -3.57
N ASN A 14 -25.95 -0.48 -3.34
CA ASN A 14 -27.18 -0.59 -4.13
C ASN A 14 -26.95 -0.20 -5.60
N GLU A 15 -26.19 0.86 -5.87
CA GLU A 15 -25.81 1.26 -7.23
C GLU A 15 -24.97 0.18 -7.93
N LYS A 16 -24.00 -0.42 -7.23
CA LYS A 16 -23.18 -1.51 -7.76
C LYS A 16 -24.00 -2.75 -8.09
N VAL A 17 -24.96 -3.13 -7.26
CA VAL A 17 -25.89 -4.24 -7.54
C VAL A 17 -26.80 -3.90 -8.71
N ARG A 18 -27.41 -2.70 -8.72
CA ARG A 18 -28.28 -2.22 -9.81
C ARG A 18 -27.59 -2.18 -11.17
N SER A 19 -26.27 -1.99 -11.20
CA SER A 19 -25.50 -2.03 -12.44
C SER A 19 -25.45 -3.43 -13.10
N GLY A 20 -25.93 -4.47 -12.41
CA GLY A 20 -25.88 -5.87 -12.87
C GLY A 20 -24.51 -6.52 -12.71
N ARG A 21 -23.47 -5.77 -12.31
CA ARG A 21 -22.12 -6.31 -12.10
C ARG A 21 -22.02 -7.28 -10.91
N TYR A 22 -22.91 -7.15 -9.94
CA TYR A 22 -22.91 -7.97 -8.72
C TYR A 22 -24.31 -8.51 -8.44
N ALA A 23 -24.40 -9.80 -8.11
CA ALA A 23 -25.67 -10.48 -7.84
C ALA A 23 -26.32 -10.08 -6.50
N SER A 24 -25.54 -9.53 -5.56
CA SER A 24 -26.05 -9.13 -4.25
C SER A 24 -25.13 -8.15 -3.54
N ALA A 25 -25.65 -7.49 -2.49
CA ALA A 25 -24.85 -6.65 -1.60
C ALA A 25 -23.66 -7.41 -0.99
N SER A 26 -23.88 -8.66 -0.57
CA SER A 26 -22.80 -9.49 -0.03
C SER A 26 -21.67 -9.76 -1.04
N ALA A 27 -21.98 -9.82 -2.35
CA ALA A 27 -20.96 -9.97 -3.37
C ALA A 27 -20.10 -8.70 -3.48
N VAL A 28 -20.71 -7.51 -3.42
CA VAL A 28 -20.00 -6.22 -3.41
C VAL A 28 -19.09 -6.13 -2.18
N ILE A 29 -19.61 -6.47 -0.99
CA ILE A 29 -18.85 -6.38 0.26
C ILE A 29 -17.67 -7.35 0.26
N ARG A 30 -17.85 -8.60 -0.18
CA ARG A 30 -16.75 -9.58 -0.27
C ARG A 30 -15.64 -9.09 -1.19
N GLU A 31 -16.00 -8.56 -2.36
CA GLU A 31 -15.01 -8.03 -3.29
C GLU A 31 -14.29 -6.79 -2.71
N GLY A 32 -15.01 -5.90 -2.03
CA GLY A 32 -14.42 -4.77 -1.34
C GLY A 32 -13.42 -5.20 -0.25
N LEU A 33 -13.75 -6.23 0.53
CA LEU A 33 -12.86 -6.79 1.56
C LEU A 33 -11.63 -7.47 0.93
N ARG A 34 -11.79 -8.20 -0.18
CA ARG A 34 -10.66 -8.80 -0.92
C ARG A 34 -9.66 -7.73 -1.37
N LEU A 35 -10.17 -6.66 -1.96
CA LEU A 35 -9.33 -5.53 -2.40
C LEU A 35 -8.63 -4.84 -1.22
N LEU A 36 -9.32 -4.71 -0.09
CA LEU A 36 -8.73 -4.15 1.13
C LEU A 36 -7.59 -5.01 1.67
N GLU A 37 -7.75 -6.35 1.69
CA GLU A 37 -6.70 -7.28 2.07
C GLU A 37 -5.49 -7.20 1.13
N GLU A 38 -5.72 -7.16 -0.19
CA GLU A 38 -4.66 -7.03 -1.19
C GLU A 38 -3.85 -5.74 -1.02
N GLN A 39 -4.53 -4.61 -0.79
CA GLN A 39 -3.88 -3.34 -0.47
C GLN A 39 -3.08 -3.42 0.84
N GLY A 40 -3.63 -4.09 1.85
CA GLY A 40 -2.95 -4.36 3.11
C GLY A 40 -1.65 -5.15 2.89
N ALA A 41 -1.71 -6.25 2.15
CA ALA A 41 -0.56 -7.09 1.83
C ALA A 41 0.54 -6.32 1.07
N LEU A 42 0.16 -5.54 0.06
CA LEU A 42 1.07 -4.68 -0.69
C LEU A 42 1.77 -3.65 0.22
N LYS A 43 1.02 -3.02 1.12
CA LYS A 43 1.58 -2.05 2.09
C LYS A 43 2.56 -2.72 3.04
N GLN A 44 2.25 -3.92 3.53
CA GLN A 44 3.15 -4.69 4.39
C GLN A 44 4.43 -5.10 3.66
N HIS A 45 4.31 -5.60 2.43
CA HIS A 45 5.48 -5.94 1.61
C HIS A 45 6.40 -4.74 1.43
N ARG A 46 5.83 -3.58 1.06
CA ARG A 46 6.59 -2.33 0.90
C ARG A 46 7.29 -1.90 2.20
N LEU A 47 6.64 -2.04 3.34
CA LEU A 47 7.25 -1.76 4.64
C LEU A 47 8.42 -2.69 4.94
N VAL A 48 8.27 -3.99 4.68
CA VAL A 48 9.35 -4.98 4.86
C VAL A 48 10.53 -4.65 3.96
N GLU A 49 10.30 -4.29 2.70
CA GLU A 49 11.37 -3.90 1.78
C GLU A 49 12.11 -2.64 2.23
N ILE A 50 11.38 -1.63 2.72
CA ILE A 50 11.98 -0.40 3.24
C ILE A 50 12.83 -0.72 4.47
N ARG A 51 12.32 -1.51 5.42
CA ARG A 51 13.08 -1.94 6.61
C ARG A 51 14.35 -2.67 6.22
N ARG A 52 14.27 -3.65 5.32
CA ARG A 52 15.45 -4.37 4.78
C ARG A 52 16.47 -3.44 4.10
N LYS A 53 16.01 -2.37 3.44
CA LYS A 53 16.93 -1.37 2.85
C LYS A 53 17.62 -0.54 3.92
N ILE A 54 16.91 -0.17 4.98
CA ILE A 54 17.47 0.56 6.13
C ILE A 54 18.49 -0.32 6.85
N ASP A 55 18.13 -1.56 7.20
CA ASP A 55 19.00 -2.48 7.91
C ASP A 55 20.33 -2.68 7.16
N ARG A 56 20.26 -2.95 5.85
CA ARG A 56 21.46 -3.06 5.01
C ARG A 56 22.29 -1.76 4.95
N ALA A 57 21.64 -0.60 4.97
CA ALA A 57 22.35 0.67 4.97
C ALA A 57 23.05 0.93 6.31
N LEU A 58 22.42 0.56 7.42
CA LEU A 58 23.04 0.61 8.76
C LEU A 58 24.25 -0.32 8.83
N ASP A 59 24.12 -1.58 8.39
CA ASP A 59 25.24 -2.54 8.34
C ASP A 59 26.43 -2.01 7.52
N GLN A 60 26.16 -1.30 6.41
CA GLN A 60 27.18 -0.66 5.59
C GLN A 60 27.88 0.49 6.33
N LEU A 61 27.11 1.31 7.05
CA LEU A 61 27.66 2.41 7.85
C LEU A 61 28.53 1.88 8.99
N ASP A 62 28.04 0.87 9.72
CA ASP A 62 28.77 0.24 10.84
C ASP A 62 30.06 -0.44 10.37
N SER A 63 30.06 -0.99 9.15
CA SER A 63 31.26 -1.56 8.52
C SER A 63 32.20 -0.51 7.90
N GLY A 64 31.95 0.79 8.08
CA GLY A 64 32.76 1.87 7.50
C GLY A 64 32.64 2.04 5.98
N ARG A 65 31.66 1.39 5.34
CA ARG A 65 31.37 1.51 3.89
C ARG A 65 30.39 2.65 3.57
N GLY A 66 30.22 3.59 4.50
CA GLY A 66 29.47 4.82 4.26
C GLY A 66 30.15 5.71 3.21
N ILE A 67 29.35 6.53 2.53
CA ILE A 67 29.87 7.59 1.64
C ILE A 67 29.73 8.96 2.33
N PRO A 68 30.62 9.93 2.06
CA PRO A 68 30.49 11.28 2.58
C PRO A 68 29.15 11.93 2.20
N ASP A 69 28.66 12.81 3.07
CA ASP A 69 27.38 13.51 2.94
C ASP A 69 27.23 14.26 1.61
N ARG A 70 28.30 14.94 1.15
CA ARG A 70 28.31 15.66 -0.13
C ARG A 70 28.13 14.72 -1.31
N GLU A 71 28.74 13.53 -1.26
CA GLU A 71 28.61 12.54 -2.31
C GLU A 71 27.23 11.89 -2.32
N ALA A 72 26.67 11.59 -1.15
CA ALA A 72 25.30 11.10 -1.01
C ALA A 72 24.28 12.09 -1.61
N ARG A 73 24.41 13.38 -1.26
CA ARG A 73 23.54 14.46 -1.80
C ARG A 73 23.66 14.59 -3.32
N ARG A 74 24.87 14.45 -3.88
CA ARG A 74 25.09 14.48 -5.34
C ARG A 74 24.39 13.32 -6.05
N ARG A 75 24.53 12.09 -5.53
CA ARG A 75 23.89 10.89 -6.11
C ARG A 75 22.36 11.00 -6.08
N LEU A 76 21.78 11.45 -4.96
CA LEU A 76 20.32 11.63 -4.83
C LEU A 76 19.75 12.69 -5.80
N GLN A 77 20.50 13.75 -6.09
CA GLN A 77 20.09 14.77 -7.07
C GLN A 77 20.16 14.26 -8.52
N GLN A 78 21.07 13.34 -8.82
CA GLN A 78 21.19 12.72 -10.14
C GLN A 78 20.07 11.71 -10.42
N THR A 79 19.62 10.97 -9.40
CA THR A 79 18.51 10.00 -9.55
C THR A 79 17.12 10.66 -9.57
N LYS A 80 17.01 11.94 -9.17
CA LYS A 80 15.76 12.70 -9.16
C LYS A 80 15.49 13.50 -10.45
N ARG A 81 16.39 13.50 -11.43
CA ARG A 81 16.11 14.11 -12.74
C ARG A 81 15.29 13.13 -13.59
N PRO A 82 14.05 13.49 -13.99
CA PRO A 82 13.26 12.68 -14.92
C PRO A 82 13.92 12.62 -16.30
#